data_AF-A0A7W2YAL4-F1
#
_entry.id   AF-A0A7W2YAL4-F1
#
_cell.length_a   1.000
_cell.length_b   1.000
_cell.length_c   1.000
_cell.angle_alpha   90.00
_cell.angle_beta   90.00
_cell.angle_gamma   90.00
#
_symmetry.space_group_name_H-M   'P 1'
#
loop_
_entity.id
_entity.type
_entity.pdbx_description
1 polymer ?
#
loop_
_entity_poly.entity_id
_entity_poly.type
_entity_poly.pdbx_seq_one_letter_code
_entity_poly.pdbx_strand_id
1 'polypeptide(L)'
;MSNVTIYSETSITVGDNTLLGAGVKIWDTDFHSLDAKIRMTPGDRGVSAAISIGKNCFIGAGSMILKGVSIGDNAVIGAGSVVAKDVPDNEVWAGNPCRFIKKICP
;
A
#
# COMPACT_ATOMS: atom_id res chain seq x y z
N MET A 1 20.42 -0.87 6.12
CA MET A 1 19.40 -0.68 7.18
C MET A 1 18.04 -0.79 6.51
N SER A 2 17.08 -1.51 7.12
CA SER A 2 15.69 -1.52 6.66
C SER A 2 14.96 -0.31 7.25
N ASN A 3 14.21 0.44 6.44
CA ASN A 3 13.35 1.54 6.88
C ASN A 3 11.95 1.36 6.30
N VAL A 4 10.95 1.09 7.14
CA VAL A 4 9.55 1.02 6.74
C VAL A 4 8.83 2.23 7.34
N THR A 5 7.97 2.89 6.57
CA THR A 5 7.15 4.00 7.06
C THR A 5 5.68 3.63 6.95
N ILE A 6 4.99 3.67 8.08
CA ILE A 6 3.55 3.44 8.17
C ILE A 6 2.94 4.72 8.74
N TYR A 7 2.02 5.33 8.01
CA TYR A 7 1.25 6.48 8.47
C TYR A 7 -0.22 6.10 8.46
N SER A 8 -0.81 6.00 9.65
CA SER A 8 -2.20 5.61 9.86
C SER A 8 -2.99 6.79 10.39
N GLU A 9 -3.85 7.35 9.55
CA GLU A 9 -4.86 8.36 9.86
C GLU A 9 -6.19 7.69 10.25
N THR A 10 -6.53 6.56 9.63
CA THR A 10 -7.74 5.78 9.90
C THR A 10 -7.42 4.39 10.47
N SER A 11 -6.90 3.47 9.67
CA SER A 11 -6.53 2.12 10.08
C SER A 11 -5.66 1.45 9.01
N ILE A 12 -4.58 0.81 9.48
CA ILE A 12 -3.73 -0.05 8.65
C ILE A 12 -3.61 -1.39 9.36
N THR A 13 -4.05 -2.46 8.71
CA THR A 13 -3.90 -3.83 9.20
C THR A 13 -2.91 -4.61 8.34
N VAL A 14 -2.05 -5.39 9.00
CA VAL A 14 -1.06 -6.26 8.35
C VAL A 14 -1.20 -7.65 8.97
N GLY A 15 -1.50 -8.64 8.13
CA GLY A 15 -1.68 -10.02 8.54
C GLY A 15 -0.38 -10.73 8.90
N ASP A 16 -0.52 -11.88 9.56
CA ASP A 16 0.59 -12.69 10.06
C ASP A 16 1.56 -13.10 8.93
N ASN A 17 2.84 -13.22 9.27
CA ASN A 17 3.92 -13.65 8.37
C ASN A 17 4.10 -12.79 7.09
N THR A 18 3.53 -11.58 7.05
CA THR A 18 3.78 -10.64 5.96
C THR A 18 5.15 -9.98 6.08
N LEU A 19 5.90 -10.01 4.99
CA LEU A 19 7.26 -9.47 4.91
C LEU A 19 7.27 -8.13 4.18
N LEU A 20 7.84 -7.11 4.82
CA LEU A 20 8.01 -5.77 4.25
C LEU A 20 9.47 -5.52 3.91
N GLY A 21 9.75 -5.30 2.63
CA GLY A 21 11.08 -4.93 2.15
C GLY A 21 11.53 -3.56 2.65
N ALA A 22 12.84 -3.31 2.60
CA ALA A 22 13.39 -2.00 2.96
C ALA A 22 12.79 -0.87 2.12
N GLY A 23 12.48 0.27 2.73
CA GLY A 23 11.95 1.45 2.06
C GLY A 23 10.45 1.44 1.77
N VAL A 24 9.71 0.40 2.17
CA VAL A 24 8.26 0.31 1.98
C VAL A 24 7.53 1.45 2.71
N LYS A 25 6.54 2.03 2.03
CA LYS A 25 5.67 3.10 2.53
C LYS A 25 4.23 2.64 2.48
N ILE A 26 3.51 2.77 3.59
CA ILE A 26 2.09 2.41 3.71
C ILE A 26 1.37 3.62 4.29
N TRP A 27 0.55 4.29 3.47
CA TRP A 27 -0.12 5.53 3.85
C TRP A 27 -1.60 5.45 3.51
N ASP A 28 -2.44 5.46 4.55
CA ASP A 28 -3.89 5.38 4.40
C ASP A 28 -4.55 6.77 4.20
N THR A 29 -3.75 7.78 3.87
CA THR A 29 -4.17 9.17 3.64
C THR A 29 -3.42 9.79 2.46
N ASP A 30 -4.07 10.73 1.77
CA ASP A 30 -3.44 11.61 0.78
C ASP A 30 -2.69 12.79 1.43
N PHE A 31 -2.84 13.00 2.74
CA PHE A 31 -2.38 14.14 3.54
C PHE A 31 -3.01 15.48 3.16
N HIS A 32 -3.25 15.69 1.88
CA HIS A 32 -3.75 16.93 1.32
C HIS A 32 -4.84 16.70 0.29
N SER A 33 -5.79 17.62 0.25
CA SER A 33 -6.85 17.62 -0.76
C SER A 33 -6.26 17.91 -2.15
N LEU A 34 -6.83 17.29 -3.20
CA LEU A 34 -6.44 17.57 -4.58
C LEU A 34 -6.81 18.99 -5.02
N ASP A 35 -7.93 19.52 -4.51
CA ASP A 35 -8.34 20.90 -4.72
C ASP A 35 -7.33 21.86 -4.09
N ALA A 36 -6.76 22.75 -4.90
CA ALA A 36 -5.71 23.66 -4.48
C ALA A 36 -6.17 24.70 -3.45
N LYS A 37 -7.44 25.13 -3.48
CA LYS A 37 -7.97 26.09 -2.50
C LYS A 37 -8.11 25.41 -1.14
N ILE A 38 -8.64 24.19 -1.13
CA ILE A 38 -8.79 23.40 0.10
C ILE A 38 -7.42 23.08 0.70
N ARG A 39 -6.45 22.67 -0.11
CA ARG A 39 -5.10 22.33 0.33
C ARG A 39 -4.32 23.44 1.04
N MET A 40 -4.64 24.70 0.74
CA MET A 40 -4.00 25.85 1.37
C MET A 40 -4.70 26.29 2.66
N THR A 41 -5.81 25.65 3.04
CA THR A 41 -6.50 25.95 4.29
C THR A 41 -5.79 25.29 5.47
N PRO A 42 -5.60 26.00 6.61
CA PRO A 42 -5.13 25.38 7.84
C PRO A 42 -6.06 24.24 8.26
N GLY A 43 -5.49 23.05 8.50
CA GLY A 43 -6.26 21.88 8.92
C GLY A 43 -6.78 20.98 7.80
N ASP A 44 -6.39 21.20 6.53
CA ASP A 44 -6.57 20.20 5.48
C ASP A 44 -5.88 18.88 5.86
N ARG A 45 -6.59 17.76 5.64
CA ARG A 45 -6.10 16.40 5.90
C ARG A 45 -6.23 15.47 4.70
N GLY A 46 -6.70 15.98 3.56
CA GLY A 46 -6.99 15.17 2.38
C GLY A 46 -8.03 14.08 2.62
N VAL A 47 -8.04 13.10 1.72
CA VAL A 47 -8.90 11.91 1.83
C VAL A 47 -8.12 10.78 2.48
N SER A 48 -8.75 10.07 3.41
CA SER A 48 -8.18 8.88 4.05
C SER A 48 -9.11 7.69 3.91
N ALA A 49 -8.54 6.50 3.75
CA ALA A 49 -9.26 5.25 3.61
C ALA A 49 -8.37 4.09 4.08
N ALA A 50 -8.94 3.21 4.90
CA ALA A 50 -8.21 2.12 5.54
C ALA A 50 -7.47 1.23 4.52
N ILE A 51 -6.32 0.71 4.94
CA ILE A 51 -5.54 -0.26 4.16
C ILE A 51 -5.59 -1.60 4.88
N SER A 52 -5.79 -2.68 4.12
CA SER A 52 -5.66 -4.06 4.62
C SER A 52 -4.60 -4.82 3.82
N ILE A 53 -3.68 -5.47 4.51
CA ILE A 53 -2.70 -6.38 3.91
C ILE A 53 -2.91 -7.75 4.57
N GLY A 54 -3.17 -8.77 3.76
CA GLY A 54 -3.41 -10.14 4.19
C GLY A 54 -2.18 -10.81 4.84
N LYS A 55 -2.31 -12.10 5.14
CA LYS A 55 -1.22 -12.93 5.67
C LYS A 55 -0.28 -13.42 4.58
N ASN A 56 0.94 -13.77 4.97
CA ASN A 56 1.97 -14.37 4.10
C ASN A 56 2.31 -13.52 2.85
N CYS A 57 2.04 -12.22 2.87
CA CYS A 57 2.35 -11.36 1.74
C CYS A 57 3.85 -11.06 1.68
N PHE A 58 4.37 -10.80 0.48
CA PHE A 58 5.70 -10.21 0.33
C PHE A 58 5.62 -8.86 -0.39
N ILE A 59 5.90 -7.79 0.35
CA ILE A 59 5.91 -6.43 -0.18
C ILE A 59 7.35 -6.04 -0.53
N GLY A 60 7.66 -6.02 -1.82
CA GLY A 60 9.00 -5.74 -2.32
C GLY A 60 9.54 -4.37 -1.91
N ALA A 61 10.87 -4.28 -1.78
CA ALA A 61 11.57 -3.08 -1.31
C ALA A 61 11.16 -1.82 -2.09
N GLY A 62 11.03 -0.70 -1.37
CA GLY A 62 10.68 0.61 -1.94
C GLY A 62 9.25 0.75 -2.46
N SER A 63 8.39 -0.26 -2.29
CA SER A 63 6.99 -0.17 -2.73
C SER A 63 6.19 0.83 -1.89
N MET A 64 5.16 1.41 -2.50
CA MET A 64 4.22 2.32 -1.88
C MET A 64 2.81 1.73 -1.96
N ILE A 65 2.16 1.55 -0.80
CA ILE A 65 0.78 1.13 -0.68
C ILE A 65 -0.06 2.38 -0.35
N LEU A 66 -1.00 2.72 -1.23
CA LEU A 66 -1.83 3.90 -1.10
C LEU A 66 -3.15 3.59 -0.39
N LYS A 67 -3.79 4.64 0.13
CA LYS A 67 -5.05 4.58 0.85
C LYS A 67 -6.12 3.75 0.16
N GLY A 68 -6.93 3.07 0.95
CA GLY A 68 -8.08 2.29 0.48
C GLY A 68 -7.74 0.96 -0.19
N VAL A 69 -6.47 0.60 -0.31
CA VAL A 69 -6.05 -0.66 -0.95
C VAL A 69 -6.23 -1.85 0.00
N SER A 70 -6.79 -2.92 -0.53
CA SER A 70 -6.78 -4.26 0.06
C SER A 70 -5.83 -5.18 -0.72
N ILE A 71 -4.84 -5.75 -0.03
CA ILE A 71 -3.92 -6.76 -0.57
C ILE A 71 -4.30 -8.11 0.04
N GLY A 72 -4.66 -9.05 -0.83
CA GLY A 72 -5.08 -10.39 -0.48
C GLY A 72 -3.96 -11.28 0.05
N ASP A 73 -4.33 -12.42 0.61
CA ASP A 73 -3.41 -13.38 1.22
C ASP A 73 -2.42 -13.95 0.19
N ASN A 74 -1.18 -14.20 0.64
CA ASN A 74 -0.10 -14.77 -0.17
C ASN A 74 0.30 -13.92 -1.39
N ALA A 75 -0.16 -12.68 -1.49
CA ALA A 75 0.15 -11.79 -2.61
C ALA A 75 1.62 -11.34 -2.57
N VAL A 76 2.19 -11.11 -3.76
CA VAL A 76 3.56 -10.61 -3.93
C VAL A 76 3.54 -9.31 -4.69
N ILE A 77 4.10 -8.26 -4.08
CA ILE A 77 4.30 -6.96 -4.71
C ILE A 77 5.77 -6.82 -5.11
N GLY A 78 6.03 -6.60 -6.40
CA GLY A 78 7.39 -6.36 -6.90
C GLY A 78 8.02 -5.09 -6.31
N ALA A 79 9.34 -5.03 -6.24
CA ALA A 79 10.05 -3.87 -5.71
C ALA A 79 9.73 -2.58 -6.50
N GLY A 80 9.71 -1.44 -5.80
CA GLY A 80 9.46 -0.12 -6.37
C GLY A 80 8.04 0.09 -6.91
N SER A 81 7.08 -0.76 -6.53
CA SER A 81 5.72 -0.68 -7.06
C SER A 81 4.89 0.42 -6.39
N VAL A 82 3.96 1.03 -7.12
CA VAL A 82 2.96 1.97 -6.58
C VAL A 82 1.59 1.32 -6.66
N VAL A 83 1.13 0.80 -5.53
CA VAL A 83 -0.12 0.04 -5.39
C VAL A 83 -1.25 1.01 -5.10
N ALA A 84 -2.06 1.27 -6.13
CA ALA A 84 -3.19 2.20 -6.09
C ALA A 84 -4.56 1.50 -6.29
N LYS A 85 -4.55 0.16 -6.33
CA LYS A 85 -5.73 -0.69 -6.54
C LYS A 85 -5.55 -1.98 -5.76
N ASP A 86 -6.66 -2.62 -5.43
CA ASP A 86 -6.68 -3.89 -4.72
C ASP A 86 -5.93 -4.98 -5.48
N VAL A 87 -5.30 -5.87 -4.71
CA VAL A 87 -4.52 -7.00 -5.21
C VAL A 87 -5.18 -8.28 -4.68
N PRO A 88 -5.67 -9.18 -5.53
CA PRO A 88 -6.27 -10.45 -5.10
C PRO A 88 -5.26 -11.40 -4.43
N ASP A 89 -5.80 -12.37 -3.69
CA ASP A 89 -5.02 -13.46 -3.11
C ASP A 89 -4.22 -14.23 -4.17
N ASN A 90 -3.04 -14.72 -3.80
CA ASN A 90 -2.21 -15.60 -4.63
C ASN A 90 -1.84 -14.99 -6.00
N GLU A 91 -1.64 -13.67 -6.07
CA GLU A 91 -1.19 -13.00 -7.30
C GLU A 91 0.14 -12.25 -7.11
N VAL A 92 0.90 -12.14 -8.19
CA VAL A 92 2.08 -11.28 -8.30
C VAL A 92 1.68 -10.03 -9.06
N TRP A 93 1.93 -8.87 -8.46
CA TRP A 93 1.71 -7.56 -9.05
C TRP A 93 2.98 -6.72 -8.97
N ALA A 94 3.26 -5.90 -9.99
CA ALA A 94 4.41 -5.00 -9.97
C ALA A 94 4.22 -3.75 -10.83
N GLY A 95 5.07 -2.75 -10.60
CA GLY A 95 5.21 -1.57 -11.45
C GLY A 95 4.63 -0.28 -10.87
N ASN A 96 4.77 0.81 -11.63
CA ASN A 96 4.17 2.11 -11.32
C ASN A 96 3.43 2.65 -12.56
N PRO A 97 2.08 2.63 -12.55
CA PRO A 97 1.22 2.06 -11.51
C PRO A 97 1.31 0.53 -11.48
N CYS A 98 1.07 -0.07 -10.31
CA CYS A 98 1.15 -1.52 -10.11
C CYS A 98 0.10 -2.26 -10.96
N ARG A 99 0.49 -3.38 -11.60
CA ARG A 99 -0.36 -4.19 -12.48
C ARG A 99 -0.14 -5.67 -12.22
N PHE A 100 -1.19 -6.46 -12.47
CA PHE A 100 -1.13 -7.91 -12.46
C PHE A 100 -0.03 -8.42 -13.40
N ILE A 101 0.77 -9.37 -12.91
CA ILE A 101 1.81 -10.06 -13.67
C ILE A 101 1.42 -11.51 -13.90
N LYS A 102 1.11 -12.24 -12.81
CA LYS A 102 0.75 -13.66 -12.87
C LYS A 102 0.08 -14.13 -11.58
N LYS A 103 -0.53 -15.32 -11.63
CA LYS A 103 -0.98 -16.06 -10.46
C LYS A 103 0.15 -16.88 -9.84
N ILE A 104 0.00 -17.20 -8.56
CA ILE A 104 0.83 -18.09 -7.76
C ILE A 104 -0.02 -19.33 -7.45
N CYS A 105 0.57 -20.52 -7.55
CA CYS A 105 -0.10 -21.73 -7.04
C CYS A 105 0.04 -21.76 -5.51
N PRO A 106 -1.03 -22.02 -4.75
CA PRO A 106 -0.97 -22.16 -3.30
C PRO A 106 -0.05 -23.29 -2.84
#